data_AF-A0AAU4S0E4-F1
#
_entry.id   AF-A0AAU4S0E4-F1
#
_cell.length_a   1.000
_cell.length_b   1.000
_cell.length_c   1.000
_cell.angle_alpha   90.00
_cell.angle_beta   90.00
_cell.angle_gamma   90.00
#
_symmetry.space_group_name_H-M   'P 1'
#
loop_
_entity.id
_entity.type
_entity.pdbx_description
1 polymer ?
#
loop_
_entity_poly.entity_id
_entity_poly.type
_entity_poly.pdbx_seq_one_letter_code
_entity_poly.pdbx_strand_id
1 'polypeptide(L)'
;MSAASGPYDTWFRRYEPGSPGAVKLVALPHAGGSAPYFVPLARALAPELDVLCVQYPGRQERYREPVPTELRELADQVYKALVSVPVGPVVLFGHSMGAVLAYEIARRLEESGGGELLGVIASGRRAPHRYREETVHLRDDDGIIAEIRQLSGTDPGALADEDLLRMVMPALRADYRAVETYRTTPGAAPLSAPVTVLTGESDPRVSADDARAWEELTSGTFRLRSFPGGHFYLNGRPAEVTAAIRESVGAFRSAAAPTSP
;
A
#
# COMPACT_ATOMS: atom_id res chain seq x y z
N MET A 1 -21.33 -13.03 22.74
CA MET A 1 -21.31 -11.55 22.78
C MET A 1 -19.99 -11.11 22.20
N SER A 2 -19.97 -10.74 20.92
CA SER A 2 -18.75 -10.25 20.25
C SER A 2 -18.43 -8.88 20.82
N ALA A 3 -17.24 -8.71 21.40
CA ALA A 3 -16.73 -7.39 21.76
C ALA A 3 -16.82 -6.52 20.52
N ALA A 4 -17.46 -5.35 20.62
CA ALA A 4 -17.53 -4.41 19.50
C ALA A 4 -16.10 -4.16 19.01
N SER A 5 -15.80 -4.62 17.79
CA SER A 5 -14.51 -4.42 17.15
C SER A 5 -14.25 -2.92 17.09
N GLY A 6 -13.16 -2.47 17.69
CA GLY A 6 -12.78 -1.07 17.65
C GLY A 6 -12.51 -0.63 16.19
N PRO A 7 -12.31 0.68 15.96
CA PRO A 7 -11.90 1.18 14.64
C PRO A 7 -10.69 0.39 14.11
N TYR A 8 -9.71 0.06 14.96
CA TYR A 8 -8.56 -0.77 14.57
C TYR A 8 -8.95 -2.10 13.89
N ASP A 9 -9.79 -2.91 14.53
CA ASP A 9 -10.19 -4.23 14.03
C ASP A 9 -11.08 -4.14 12.79
N THR A 10 -11.70 -2.97 12.53
CA THR A 10 -12.46 -2.74 11.30
C THR A 10 -11.54 -2.49 10.11
N TRP A 11 -10.37 -1.89 10.32
CA TRP A 11 -9.44 -1.50 9.26
C TRP A 11 -8.33 -2.52 8.99
N PHE A 12 -7.86 -3.25 10.00
CA PHE A 12 -6.73 -4.16 9.88
C PHE A 12 -7.15 -5.62 10.04
N ARG A 13 -6.83 -6.46 9.04
CA ARG A 13 -6.99 -7.92 9.12
C ARG A 13 -5.63 -8.54 9.41
N ARG A 14 -5.59 -9.41 10.42
CA ARG A 14 -4.43 -10.26 10.74
C ARG A 14 -4.78 -11.69 10.38
N TYR A 15 -4.19 -12.20 9.30
CA TYR A 15 -4.43 -13.56 8.84
C TYR A 15 -3.50 -14.57 9.49
N GLU A 16 -2.29 -14.14 9.85
CA GLU A 16 -1.30 -14.92 10.59
C GLU A 16 -0.68 -14.01 11.65
N PRO A 17 -0.68 -14.40 12.94
CA PRO A 17 -0.15 -13.55 14.00
C PRO A 17 1.39 -13.51 13.96
N GLY A 18 1.95 -12.31 14.04
CA GLY A 18 3.36 -12.12 14.36
C GLY A 18 3.66 -12.43 15.84
N SER A 19 4.95 -12.62 16.17
CA SER A 19 5.38 -12.76 17.56
C SER A 19 5.09 -11.49 18.38
N PRO A 20 4.92 -11.59 19.71
CA PRO A 20 4.82 -10.41 20.56
C PRO A 20 5.99 -9.44 20.34
N GLY A 21 5.69 -8.16 20.10
CA GLY A 21 6.69 -7.14 19.79
C GLY A 21 7.23 -7.16 18.35
N ALA A 22 6.75 -8.04 17.47
CA ALA A 22 7.11 -8.02 16.06
C ALA A 22 6.73 -6.69 15.40
N VAL A 23 7.57 -6.25 14.46
CA VAL A 23 7.31 -5.06 13.62
C VAL A 23 5.99 -5.23 12.90
N LYS A 24 5.17 -4.17 12.90
CA LYS A 24 3.90 -4.13 12.19
C LYS A 24 4.15 -3.75 10.74
N LEU A 25 3.85 -4.64 9.80
CA LEU A 25 3.86 -4.33 8.38
C LEU A 25 2.44 -3.98 7.94
N VAL A 26 2.13 -2.69 7.81
CA VAL A 26 0.82 -2.25 7.31
C VAL A 26 0.79 -2.40 5.81
N ALA A 27 0.02 -3.36 5.31
CA ALA A 27 -0.03 -3.72 3.90
C ALA A 27 -1.27 -3.10 3.22
N LEU A 28 -1.02 -2.15 2.31
CA LEU A 28 -2.02 -1.30 1.65
C LEU A 28 -2.27 -1.79 0.20
N PRO A 29 -3.48 -2.30 -0.10
CA PRO A 29 -3.78 -2.85 -1.43
C PRO A 29 -3.75 -1.79 -2.54
N HIS A 30 -3.70 -2.28 -3.78
CA HIS A 30 -3.92 -1.50 -4.99
C HIS A 30 -5.39 -1.10 -5.14
N ALA A 31 -5.71 -0.26 -6.14
CA ALA A 31 -7.07 0.13 -6.47
C ALA A 31 -7.94 -1.13 -6.76
N GLY A 32 -9.07 -1.25 -6.09
CA GLY A 32 -9.94 -2.45 -6.17
C GLY A 32 -9.49 -3.63 -5.31
N GLY A 33 -8.25 -3.62 -4.83
CA GLY A 33 -7.72 -4.65 -3.94
C GLY A 33 -8.41 -4.66 -2.58
N SER A 34 -8.26 -5.77 -1.87
CA SER A 34 -8.77 -5.94 -0.50
C SER A 34 -7.75 -6.68 0.36
N ALA A 35 -7.94 -6.71 1.69
CA ALA A 35 -6.98 -7.30 2.62
C ALA A 35 -6.59 -8.76 2.28
N PRO A 36 -7.49 -9.64 1.78
CA PRO A 36 -7.13 -11.01 1.39
C PRO A 36 -6.01 -11.11 0.35
N TYR A 37 -5.78 -10.07 -0.46
CA TYR A 37 -4.69 -10.03 -1.45
C TYR A 37 -3.31 -10.30 -0.82
N PHE A 38 -3.12 -9.88 0.44
CA PHE A 38 -1.87 -10.05 1.16
C PHE A 38 -1.81 -11.29 2.06
N VAL A 39 -2.79 -12.21 1.99
CA VAL A 39 -2.74 -13.48 2.75
C VAL A 39 -1.46 -14.28 2.48
N PRO A 40 -1.02 -14.48 1.22
CA PRO A 40 0.23 -15.19 0.96
C PRO A 40 1.44 -14.49 1.58
N LEU A 41 1.45 -13.15 1.54
CA LEU A 41 2.51 -12.33 2.12
C LEU A 41 2.54 -12.42 3.66
N ALA A 42 1.37 -12.35 4.30
CA ALA A 42 1.23 -12.51 5.75
C ALA A 42 1.77 -13.86 6.24
N ARG A 43 1.43 -14.94 5.54
CA ARG A 43 1.96 -16.29 5.81
C ARG A 43 3.47 -16.39 5.64
N ALA A 44 4.02 -15.75 4.62
CA ALA A 44 5.44 -15.84 4.32
C ALA A 44 6.32 -14.96 5.26
N LEU A 45 5.74 -13.98 5.95
CA LEU A 45 6.45 -13.08 6.86
C LEU A 45 6.22 -13.38 8.34
N ALA A 46 5.21 -14.18 8.67
CA ALA A 46 4.99 -14.65 10.02
C ALA A 46 6.05 -15.72 10.42
N PRO A 47 6.46 -15.78 11.70
CA PRO A 47 6.04 -14.92 12.79
C PRO A 47 6.92 -13.66 12.98
N GLU A 48 7.89 -13.41 12.10
CA GLU A 48 8.89 -12.34 12.28
C GLU A 48 8.29 -10.94 12.15
N LEU A 49 7.27 -10.79 11.30
CA LEU A 49 6.48 -9.57 11.14
C LEU A 49 5.01 -9.86 11.43
N ASP A 50 4.31 -8.88 11.99
CA ASP A 50 2.85 -8.91 12.12
C ASP A 50 2.24 -8.08 10.98
N VAL A 51 1.69 -8.77 9.98
CA VAL A 51 1.17 -8.12 8.77
C VAL A 51 -0.26 -7.66 9.02
N LEU A 52 -0.45 -6.34 8.99
CA LEU A 52 -1.74 -5.67 9.15
C LEU A 52 -2.30 -5.36 7.74
N CYS A 53 -3.08 -6.29 7.19
CA CYS A 53 -3.66 -6.12 5.86
C CYS A 53 -4.82 -5.12 5.92
N VAL A 54 -4.73 -4.01 5.20
CA VAL A 54 -5.74 -2.93 5.26
C VAL A 54 -6.98 -3.31 4.44
N GLN A 55 -8.15 -3.21 5.07
CA GLN A 55 -9.45 -3.46 4.45
C GLN A 55 -10.18 -2.12 4.23
N TYR A 56 -10.15 -1.58 3.01
CA TYR A 56 -10.82 -0.32 2.68
C TYR A 56 -12.36 -0.42 2.75
N PRO A 57 -13.07 0.70 2.98
CA PRO A 57 -14.52 0.78 2.76
C PRO A 57 -14.90 0.35 1.34
N GLY A 58 -16.10 -0.20 1.17
CA GLY A 58 -16.57 -0.70 -0.14
C GLY A 58 -15.98 -2.04 -0.55
N ARG A 59 -15.25 -2.74 0.33
CA ARG A 59 -14.64 -4.06 0.04
C ARG A 59 -15.10 -5.13 1.02
N GLN A 60 -15.33 -6.34 0.53
CA GLN A 60 -15.66 -7.53 1.35
C GLN A 60 -16.81 -7.21 2.34
N GLU A 61 -16.67 -7.49 3.63
CA GLU A 61 -17.66 -7.18 4.66
C GLU A 61 -17.98 -5.68 4.80
N ARG A 62 -17.10 -4.79 4.31
CA ARG A 62 -17.27 -3.33 4.31
C ARG A 62 -17.95 -2.82 3.04
N TYR A 63 -18.51 -3.68 2.18
CA TYR A 63 -19.04 -3.28 0.86
C TYR A 63 -20.16 -2.24 0.89
N ARG A 64 -20.90 -2.13 2.00
CA ARG A 64 -21.98 -1.16 2.17
C ARG A 64 -21.51 0.19 2.72
N GLU A 65 -20.25 0.28 3.14
CA GLU A 65 -19.72 1.52 3.70
C GLU A 65 -19.42 2.54 2.59
N PRO A 66 -19.61 3.85 2.86
CA PRO A 66 -19.23 4.91 1.92
C PRO A 66 -17.75 4.81 1.54
N VAL A 67 -17.46 4.91 0.24
CA VAL A 67 -16.09 4.81 -0.28
C VAL A 67 -15.51 6.23 -0.46
N PRO A 68 -14.40 6.57 0.22
CA PRO A 68 -13.72 7.85 0.00
C PRO A 68 -13.30 8.01 -1.46
N THR A 69 -13.49 9.21 -2.02
CA THR A 69 -13.10 9.52 -3.41
C THR A 69 -11.84 10.36 -3.51
N GLU A 70 -11.28 10.77 -2.36
CA GLU A 70 -10.06 11.53 -2.24
C GLU A 70 -9.02 10.73 -1.44
N LEU A 71 -7.81 10.59 -1.99
CA LEU A 71 -6.79 9.72 -1.40
C LEU A 71 -6.33 10.18 -0.01
N ARG A 72 -6.33 11.50 0.23
CA ARG A 72 -5.99 12.10 1.52
C ARG A 72 -7.02 11.76 2.60
N GLU A 73 -8.31 11.70 2.24
CA GLU A 73 -9.37 11.31 3.16
C GLU A 73 -9.21 9.84 3.57
N LEU A 74 -8.93 8.96 2.60
CA LEU A 74 -8.67 7.56 2.88
C LEU A 74 -7.42 7.39 3.77
N ALA A 75 -6.34 8.15 3.50
CA ALA A 75 -5.15 8.15 4.35
C ALA A 75 -5.44 8.63 5.78
N ASP A 76 -6.25 9.68 5.97
CA ASP A 76 -6.68 10.15 7.30
C ASP A 76 -7.41 9.06 8.08
N GLN A 77 -8.32 8.34 7.42
CA GLN A 77 -9.11 7.30 8.07
C GLN A 77 -8.24 6.11 8.47
N VAL A 78 -7.34 5.64 7.60
CA VAL A 78 -6.40 4.55 7.91
C VAL A 78 -5.44 4.97 9.03
N TYR A 79 -4.88 6.18 8.96
CA TYR A 79 -3.99 6.72 9.98
C TYR A 79 -4.67 6.78 11.36
N LYS A 80 -5.89 7.34 11.43
CA LYS A 80 -6.68 7.41 12.68
C LYS A 80 -6.94 6.01 13.26
N ALA A 81 -7.24 5.03 12.41
CA ALA A 81 -7.40 3.66 12.85
C ALA A 81 -6.08 3.08 13.39
N LEU A 82 -4.96 3.32 12.69
CA LEU A 82 -3.64 2.81 13.05
C LEU A 82 -3.20 3.30 14.44
N VAL A 83 -3.36 4.60 14.71
CA VAL A 83 -2.94 5.22 15.98
C VAL A 83 -4.00 5.15 17.08
N SER A 84 -5.16 4.53 16.84
CA SER A 84 -6.22 4.35 17.85
C SER A 84 -5.83 3.38 18.98
N VAL A 85 -4.76 2.62 18.77
CA VAL A 85 -4.13 1.75 19.78
C VAL A 85 -2.62 2.00 19.76
N PRO A 86 -1.90 1.74 20.86
CA PRO A 86 -0.45 1.74 20.84
C PRO A 86 0.06 0.74 19.80
N VAL A 87 0.69 1.24 18.75
CA VAL A 87 1.40 0.44 17.75
C VAL A 87 2.89 0.52 18.03
N GLY A 88 3.54 -0.65 18.08
CA GLY A 88 5.01 -0.74 18.13
C GLY A 88 5.64 -0.26 16.81
N PRO A 89 6.88 -0.67 16.49
CA PRO A 89 7.54 -0.25 15.27
C PRO A 89 6.74 -0.61 14.02
N VAL A 90 6.55 0.35 13.12
CA VAL A 90 5.70 0.25 11.92
C VAL A 90 6.54 0.37 10.66
N VAL A 91 6.27 -0.51 9.70
CA VAL A 91 6.69 -0.34 8.30
C VAL A 91 5.42 -0.29 7.45
N LEU A 92 5.35 0.67 6.52
CA LEU A 92 4.25 0.78 5.58
C LEU A 92 4.65 0.14 4.27
N PHE A 93 3.85 -0.81 3.78
CA PHE A 93 4.03 -1.42 2.47
C PHE A 93 2.78 -1.20 1.63
N GLY A 94 2.93 -0.67 0.43
CA GLY A 94 1.80 -0.39 -0.43
C GLY A 94 2.08 -0.69 -1.90
N HIS A 95 1.09 -1.27 -2.58
CA HIS A 95 1.18 -1.56 -4.02
C HIS A 95 0.26 -0.63 -4.83
N SER A 96 0.77 -0.05 -5.91
CA SER A 96 0.04 0.87 -6.79
C SER A 96 -0.59 2.04 -6.01
N MET A 97 -1.93 2.15 -5.95
CA MET A 97 -2.61 3.13 -5.09
C MET A 97 -2.15 3.05 -3.62
N GLY A 98 -1.97 1.83 -3.11
CA GLY A 98 -1.49 1.60 -1.75
C GLY A 98 -0.13 2.22 -1.47
N ALA A 99 0.74 2.37 -2.49
CA ALA A 99 2.03 3.04 -2.33
C ALA A 99 1.87 4.54 -2.06
N VAL A 100 0.92 5.19 -2.74
CA VAL A 100 0.59 6.61 -2.49
C VAL A 100 -0.03 6.78 -1.11
N LEU A 101 -0.91 5.86 -0.70
CA LEU A 101 -1.46 5.84 0.66
C LEU A 101 -0.37 5.62 1.72
N ALA A 102 0.58 4.72 1.48
CA ALA A 102 1.71 4.50 2.38
C ALA A 102 2.52 5.79 2.59
N TYR A 103 2.80 6.53 1.52
CA TYR A 103 3.45 7.84 1.60
C TYR A 103 2.64 8.84 2.43
N GLU A 104 1.34 9.00 2.15
CA GLU A 104 0.48 9.95 2.88
C GLU A 104 0.30 9.58 4.36
N ILE A 105 0.25 8.29 4.70
CA ILE A 105 0.20 7.83 6.08
C ILE A 105 1.54 8.06 6.77
N ALA A 106 2.68 7.81 6.09
CA ALA A 106 4.02 8.09 6.61
C ALA A 106 4.15 9.56 7.04
N ARG A 107 3.71 10.49 6.17
CA ARG A 107 3.71 11.93 6.48
C ARG A 107 2.96 12.24 7.78
N ARG A 108 1.78 11.64 7.97
CA ARG A 108 0.95 11.85 9.16
C ARG A 108 1.59 11.30 10.42
N LEU A 109 2.25 10.14 10.33
CA LEU A 109 2.99 9.54 11.46
C LEU A 109 4.16 10.46 11.87
N GLU A 110 4.93 10.98 10.91
CA GLU A 110 6.04 11.91 11.18
C GLU A 110 5.56 13.26 11.73
N GLU A 111 4.52 13.86 11.13
CA GLU A 111 4.00 15.17 11.53
C GLU A 111 3.37 15.16 12.93
N SER A 112 2.80 14.03 13.35
CA SER A 112 2.15 13.90 14.67
C SER A 112 3.07 13.36 15.76
N GLY A 113 4.22 12.76 15.40
CA GLY A 113 5.01 11.91 16.28
C GLY A 113 4.26 10.64 16.74
N GLY A 114 3.17 10.29 16.07
CA GLY A 114 2.33 9.14 16.38
C GLY A 114 2.93 7.87 15.80
N GLY A 115 3.49 7.01 16.65
CA GLY A 115 4.04 5.70 16.25
C GLY A 115 5.51 5.75 15.81
N GLU A 116 6.20 4.62 15.95
CA GLU A 116 7.61 4.47 15.56
C GLU A 116 7.68 4.02 14.10
N LEU A 117 7.61 4.97 13.16
CA LEU A 117 7.75 4.69 11.73
C LEU A 117 9.21 4.33 11.41
N LEU A 118 9.44 3.08 11.01
CA LEU A 118 10.76 2.59 10.62
C LEU A 118 11.08 2.84 9.14
N GLY A 119 10.07 2.84 8.26
CA GLY A 119 10.29 3.04 6.83
C GLY A 119 9.06 2.76 5.96
N VAL A 120 9.20 3.11 4.68
CA VAL A 120 8.17 2.92 3.65
C VAL A 120 8.69 2.02 2.54
N ILE A 121 7.87 1.05 2.14
CA ILE A 121 8.12 0.19 0.97
C ILE A 121 7.03 0.49 -0.06
N ALA A 122 7.39 1.26 -1.09
CA ALA A 122 6.51 1.62 -2.19
C ALA A 122 6.66 0.63 -3.34
N SER A 123 5.57 0.05 -3.82
CA SER A 123 5.59 -0.97 -4.87
C SER A 123 4.73 -0.58 -6.07
N GLY A 124 5.26 -0.73 -7.29
CA GLY A 124 4.49 -0.61 -8.53
C GLY A 124 3.78 0.74 -8.70
N ARG A 125 4.40 1.84 -8.25
CA ARG A 125 3.85 3.19 -8.44
C ARG A 125 4.95 4.22 -8.62
N ARG A 126 4.74 5.18 -9.53
CA ARG A 126 5.57 6.38 -9.66
C ARG A 126 5.58 7.21 -8.37
N ALA A 127 6.63 8.00 -8.18
CA ALA A 127 6.72 8.91 -7.04
C ALA A 127 5.53 9.89 -6.99
N PRO A 128 4.86 10.05 -5.83
CA PRO A 128 3.68 10.90 -5.63
C PRO A 128 3.73 12.32 -6.21
N HIS A 129 4.90 12.99 -6.22
CA HIS A 129 5.06 14.36 -6.75
C HIS A 129 5.21 14.40 -8.27
N ARG A 130 5.50 13.27 -8.93
CA ARG A 130 5.55 13.16 -10.39
C ARG A 130 4.14 13.00 -10.93
N TYR A 131 3.51 14.14 -11.22
CA TYR A 131 2.18 14.15 -11.80
C TYR A 131 2.21 13.69 -13.26
N ARG A 132 1.27 12.80 -13.59
CA ARG A 132 0.91 12.40 -14.95
C ARG A 132 -0.60 12.42 -15.02
N GLU A 133 -1.13 13.04 -16.06
CA GLU A 133 -2.57 13.02 -16.30
C GLU A 133 -3.00 11.59 -16.62
N GLU A 134 -3.96 11.09 -15.84
CA GLU A 134 -4.56 9.78 -16.00
C GLU A 134 -6.08 9.98 -15.97
N THR A 135 -6.79 9.26 -16.84
CA THR A 135 -8.22 9.50 -17.12
C THR A 135 -9.05 8.23 -17.04
N VAL A 136 -8.54 7.15 -16.42
CA VAL A 136 -9.28 5.90 -16.29
C VAL A 136 -10.55 6.11 -15.47
N HIS A 137 -10.49 6.95 -14.43
CA HIS A 137 -11.66 7.30 -13.61
C HIS A 137 -12.79 8.01 -14.38
N LEU A 138 -12.49 8.58 -15.56
CA LEU A 138 -13.47 9.24 -16.44
C LEU A 138 -14.10 8.27 -17.45
N ARG A 139 -13.60 7.04 -17.56
CA ARG A 139 -14.15 6.02 -18.46
C ARG A 139 -15.43 5.41 -17.90
N ASP A 140 -16.19 4.76 -18.78
CA ASP A 140 -17.29 3.87 -18.40
C ASP A 140 -16.76 2.60 -17.71
N ASP A 141 -17.67 1.72 -17.29
CA ASP A 141 -17.30 0.53 -16.52
C ASP A 141 -16.41 -0.41 -17.35
N ASP A 142 -16.73 -0.56 -18.64
CA ASP A 142 -15.94 -1.37 -19.58
C ASP A 142 -14.52 -0.83 -19.76
N GLY A 143 -14.35 0.50 -19.82
CA GLY A 143 -13.04 1.13 -19.91
C GLY A 143 -12.17 0.96 -18.66
N ILE A 144 -12.78 0.89 -17.46
CA ILE A 144 -12.07 0.57 -16.21
C ILE A 144 -11.71 -0.93 -16.17
N ILE A 145 -12.64 -1.81 -16.57
CA ILE A 145 -12.41 -3.26 -16.64
C ILE A 145 -11.28 -3.57 -17.63
N ALA A 146 -11.27 -2.91 -18.79
CA ALA A 146 -10.20 -3.04 -19.77
C ALA A 146 -8.83 -2.64 -19.21
N GLU A 147 -8.77 -1.56 -18.44
CA GLU A 147 -7.54 -1.14 -17.75
C GLU A 147 -7.05 -2.21 -16.76
N ILE A 148 -7.95 -2.76 -15.94
CA ILE A 148 -7.60 -3.81 -14.98
C ILE A 148 -7.07 -5.04 -15.71
N ARG A 149 -7.72 -5.48 -16.79
CA ARG A 149 -7.25 -6.60 -17.64
C ARG A 149 -5.85 -6.35 -18.17
N GLN A 150 -5.58 -5.12 -18.62
CA GLN A 150 -4.26 -4.75 -19.12
C GLN A 150 -3.19 -4.81 -18.02
N LEU A 151 -3.49 -4.34 -16.81
CA LEU A 151 -2.53 -4.32 -15.70
C LEU A 151 -2.31 -5.71 -15.10
N SER A 152 -3.39 -6.46 -14.84
CA SER A 152 -3.38 -7.82 -14.30
C SER A 152 -2.77 -8.86 -15.25
N GLY A 153 -2.61 -8.52 -16.53
CA GLY A 153 -2.06 -9.40 -17.54
C GLY A 153 -2.91 -10.64 -17.73
N THR A 154 -2.33 -11.83 -17.54
CA THR A 154 -2.97 -13.12 -17.82
C THR A 154 -3.67 -13.75 -16.61
N ASP A 155 -3.89 -13.02 -15.50
CA ASP A 155 -4.63 -13.55 -14.35
C ASP A 155 -6.10 -13.81 -14.74
N PRO A 156 -6.52 -15.08 -14.90
CA PRO A 156 -7.86 -15.41 -15.38
C PRO A 156 -8.93 -15.16 -14.30
N GLY A 157 -8.53 -15.03 -13.03
CA GLY A 157 -9.44 -14.99 -11.89
C GLY A 157 -9.87 -13.58 -11.47
N ALA A 158 -9.13 -12.55 -11.88
CA ALA A 158 -9.34 -11.17 -11.40
C ALA A 158 -10.73 -10.61 -11.75
N LEU A 159 -11.42 -11.17 -12.75
CA LEU A 159 -12.63 -10.62 -13.33
C LEU A 159 -13.61 -11.70 -13.84
N ALA A 160 -13.57 -12.91 -13.27
CA ALA A 160 -14.30 -14.07 -13.80
C ALA A 160 -15.83 -14.01 -13.59
N ASP A 161 -16.31 -13.16 -12.67
CA ASP A 161 -17.73 -13.03 -12.31
C ASP A 161 -18.19 -11.58 -12.49
N GLU A 162 -19.00 -11.34 -13.54
CA GLU A 162 -19.51 -10.01 -13.87
C GLU A 162 -20.37 -9.39 -12.76
N ASP A 163 -21.09 -10.19 -11.98
CA ASP A 163 -21.95 -9.69 -10.91
C ASP A 163 -21.12 -9.24 -9.71
N LEU A 164 -20.05 -9.98 -9.39
CA LEU A 164 -19.06 -9.53 -8.42
C LEU A 164 -18.35 -8.25 -8.87
N LEU A 165 -18.04 -8.13 -10.17
CA LEU A 165 -17.45 -6.91 -10.71
C LEU A 165 -18.37 -5.71 -10.57
N ARG A 166 -19.63 -5.83 -11.01
CA ARG A 166 -20.63 -4.77 -10.86
C ARG A 166 -20.80 -4.35 -9.40
N MET A 167 -20.73 -5.30 -8.46
CA MET A 167 -20.81 -5.01 -7.03
C MET A 167 -19.63 -4.15 -6.53
N VAL A 168 -18.42 -4.36 -7.06
CA VAL A 168 -17.23 -3.61 -6.65
C VAL A 168 -16.94 -2.37 -7.52
N MET A 169 -17.67 -2.17 -8.63
CA MET A 169 -17.46 -1.03 -9.55
C MET A 169 -17.54 0.35 -8.88
N PRO A 170 -18.49 0.65 -7.97
CA PRO A 170 -18.51 1.95 -7.29
C PRO A 170 -17.22 2.21 -6.51
N ALA A 171 -16.71 1.14 -5.88
CA ALA A 171 -15.51 1.16 -5.07
C ALA A 171 -14.24 1.31 -5.94
N LEU A 172 -14.18 0.61 -7.06
CA LEU A 172 -13.13 0.75 -8.07
C LEU A 172 -13.07 2.16 -8.66
N ARG A 173 -14.23 2.73 -9.01
CA ARG A 173 -14.32 4.11 -9.53
C ARG A 173 -13.79 5.13 -8.53
N ALA A 174 -14.17 4.98 -7.27
CA ALA A 174 -13.69 5.85 -6.21
C ALA A 174 -12.16 5.75 -6.04
N ASP A 175 -11.59 4.54 -6.05
CA ASP A 175 -10.14 4.34 -5.95
C ASP A 175 -9.37 4.93 -7.14
N TYR A 176 -9.83 4.68 -8.38
CA TYR A 176 -9.19 5.24 -9.58
C TYR A 176 -9.27 6.77 -9.56
N ARG A 177 -10.41 7.34 -9.18
CA ARG A 177 -10.53 8.78 -9.00
C ARG A 177 -9.52 9.26 -7.97
N ALA A 178 -9.53 8.69 -6.77
CA ALA A 178 -8.67 9.09 -5.66
C ALA A 178 -7.18 9.10 -6.05
N VAL A 179 -6.71 8.06 -6.74
CA VAL A 179 -5.29 7.92 -7.09
C VAL A 179 -4.87 8.78 -8.30
N GLU A 180 -5.76 9.03 -9.25
CA GLU A 180 -5.47 9.81 -10.47
C GLU A 180 -5.62 11.33 -10.23
N THR A 181 -6.54 11.74 -9.35
CA THR A 181 -6.72 13.15 -8.96
C THR A 181 -5.79 13.58 -7.84
N TYR A 182 -5.10 12.64 -7.17
CA TYR A 182 -4.20 12.97 -6.08
C TYR A 182 -3.08 13.94 -6.48
N ARG A 183 -2.81 14.91 -5.59
CA ARG A 183 -1.68 15.82 -5.66
C ARG A 183 -0.99 15.88 -4.31
N THR A 184 0.34 15.84 -4.31
CA THR A 184 1.16 16.13 -3.13
C THR A 184 0.96 17.58 -2.68
N THR A 185 1.16 17.84 -1.39
CA THR A 185 1.18 19.21 -0.88
C THR A 185 2.42 19.94 -1.44
N PRO A 186 2.25 21.10 -2.12
CA PRO A 186 3.40 21.86 -2.63
C PRO A 186 4.35 22.27 -1.51
N GLY A 187 5.66 22.14 -1.74
CA GLY A 187 6.70 22.52 -0.77
C GLY A 187 6.78 21.65 0.48
N ALA A 188 6.07 20.51 0.50
CA ALA A 188 6.11 19.62 1.63
C ALA A 188 7.49 18.97 1.79
N ALA A 189 7.99 18.92 3.03
CA ALA A 189 9.30 18.33 3.32
C ALA A 189 9.33 16.84 2.93
N PRO A 190 10.51 16.33 2.49
CA PRO A 190 10.74 14.88 2.34
C PRO A 190 10.48 14.15 3.66
N LEU A 191 10.15 12.86 3.57
CA LEU A 191 10.07 11.98 4.72
C LEU A 191 11.45 11.84 5.38
N SER A 192 11.50 11.81 6.71
CA SER A 192 12.73 11.42 7.42
C SER A 192 12.99 9.91 7.32
N ALA A 193 11.92 9.12 7.23
CA ALA A 193 11.95 7.67 7.17
C ALA A 193 12.58 7.17 5.85
N PRO A 194 13.38 6.08 5.90
CA PRO A 194 13.95 5.47 4.71
C PRO A 194 12.86 4.90 3.78
N VAL A 195 13.16 4.86 2.48
CA VAL A 195 12.24 4.38 1.44
C VAL A 195 12.89 3.28 0.60
N THR A 196 12.22 2.14 0.50
CA THR A 196 12.51 1.13 -0.52
C THR A 196 11.44 1.17 -1.60
N VAL A 197 11.84 1.21 -2.87
CA VAL A 197 10.95 1.05 -4.03
C VAL A 197 11.14 -0.32 -4.64
N LEU A 198 10.02 -1.00 -4.90
CA LEU A 198 9.96 -2.26 -5.63
C LEU A 198 9.17 -2.04 -6.94
N THR A 199 9.72 -2.42 -8.09
CA THR A 199 9.04 -2.20 -9.38
C THR A 199 9.20 -3.37 -10.35
N GLY A 200 8.24 -3.53 -11.25
CA GLY A 200 8.36 -4.45 -12.39
C GLY A 200 9.18 -3.83 -13.52
N GLU A 201 10.07 -4.59 -14.13
CA GLU A 201 10.89 -4.16 -15.27
C GLU A 201 10.06 -3.86 -16.53
N SER A 202 8.88 -4.45 -16.64
CA SER A 202 7.95 -4.29 -17.76
C SER A 202 6.62 -3.67 -17.33
N ASP A 203 6.59 -2.95 -16.20
CA ASP A 203 5.41 -2.23 -15.74
C ASP A 203 5.11 -1.05 -16.69
N PRO A 204 3.97 -1.05 -17.43
CA PRO A 204 3.65 0.03 -18.36
C PRO A 204 3.31 1.36 -17.67
N ARG A 205 3.07 1.35 -16.36
CA ARG A 205 2.69 2.53 -15.57
C ARG A 205 3.88 3.16 -14.83
N VAL A 206 5.01 2.47 -14.73
CA VAL A 206 6.16 2.91 -13.93
C VAL A 206 7.45 2.73 -14.71
N SER A 207 8.01 3.82 -15.22
CA SER A 207 9.36 3.82 -15.80
C SER A 207 10.43 3.72 -14.71
N ALA A 208 11.68 3.42 -15.10
CA ALA A 208 12.82 3.45 -14.19
C ALA A 208 13.02 4.83 -13.54
N ASP A 209 12.78 5.91 -14.29
CA ASP A 209 12.87 7.28 -13.79
C ASP A 209 11.73 7.60 -12.81
N ASP A 210 10.50 7.14 -13.11
CA ASP A 210 9.37 7.27 -12.19
C ASP A 210 9.61 6.57 -10.85
N ALA A 211 10.26 5.40 -10.89
CA ALA A 211 10.60 4.62 -9.70
C ALA A 211 11.76 5.28 -8.91
N ARG A 212 12.80 5.76 -9.60
CA ARG A 212 13.93 6.45 -8.97
C ARG A 212 13.53 7.79 -8.34
N ALA A 213 12.55 8.50 -8.91
CA ALA A 213 12.09 9.79 -8.38
C ALA A 213 11.62 9.73 -6.92
N TRP A 214 11.28 8.56 -6.37
CA TRP A 214 10.97 8.39 -4.94
C TRP A 214 12.13 8.77 -4.01
N GLU A 215 13.37 8.75 -4.49
CA GLU A 215 14.54 9.24 -3.75
C GLU A 215 14.37 10.71 -3.33
N GLU A 216 13.67 11.52 -4.14
CA GLU A 216 13.38 12.94 -3.85
C GLU A 216 12.36 13.12 -2.71
N LEU A 217 11.66 12.05 -2.30
CA LEU A 217 10.61 12.07 -1.28
C LEU A 217 11.08 11.65 0.10
N THR A 218 12.38 11.36 0.27
CA THR A 218 12.97 11.02 1.57
C THR A 218 14.33 11.69 1.77
N SER A 219 14.63 12.10 2.99
CA SER A 219 15.98 12.45 3.45
C SER A 219 16.70 11.26 4.11
N GLY A 220 15.99 10.14 4.31
CA GLY A 220 16.55 8.88 4.78
C GLY A 220 17.16 8.05 3.65
N THR A 221 17.59 6.84 3.97
CA THR A 221 18.19 5.94 2.98
C THR A 221 17.17 5.54 1.92
N PHE A 222 17.56 5.64 0.65
CA PHE A 222 16.78 5.18 -0.49
C PHE A 222 17.33 3.86 -1.06
N ARG A 223 16.44 2.94 -1.44
CA ARG A 223 16.76 1.72 -2.20
C ARG A 223 15.75 1.49 -3.31
N LEU A 224 16.21 1.05 -4.47
CA LEU A 224 15.36 0.64 -5.59
C LEU A 224 15.69 -0.80 -6.00
N ARG A 225 14.66 -1.65 -6.09
CA ARG A 225 14.77 -3.02 -6.60
C ARG A 225 13.78 -3.26 -7.72
N SER A 226 14.29 -3.71 -8.86
CA SER A 226 13.48 -4.12 -10.02
C SER A 226 13.33 -5.64 -10.05
N PHE A 227 12.19 -6.11 -10.55
CA PHE A 227 11.88 -7.52 -10.72
C PHE A 227 11.36 -7.77 -12.13
N PRO A 228 11.69 -8.91 -12.77
CA PRO A 228 11.10 -9.20 -14.08
C PRO A 228 9.58 -9.40 -13.96
N GLY A 229 8.80 -8.67 -14.75
CA GLY A 229 7.34 -8.72 -14.71
C GLY A 229 6.70 -7.36 -14.95
N GLY A 230 5.37 -7.37 -15.13
CA GLY A 230 4.56 -6.17 -15.32
C GLY A 230 4.15 -5.52 -14.00
N HIS A 231 3.01 -4.82 -14.01
CA HIS A 231 2.50 -4.10 -12.84
C HIS A 231 2.34 -5.00 -11.61
N PHE A 232 1.77 -6.19 -11.78
CA PHE A 232 1.61 -7.18 -10.71
C PHE A 232 2.75 -8.23 -10.66
N TYR A 233 4.00 -7.83 -10.90
CA TYR A 233 5.18 -8.72 -10.81
C TYR A 233 5.24 -9.55 -9.51
N LEU A 234 4.71 -9.00 -8.41
CA LEU A 234 4.67 -9.65 -7.09
C LEU A 234 3.85 -10.95 -7.05
N ASN A 235 2.85 -11.11 -7.93
CA ASN A 235 2.04 -12.32 -7.99
C ASN A 235 2.84 -13.51 -8.53
N GLY A 236 3.72 -13.26 -9.51
CA GLY A 236 4.57 -14.29 -10.11
C GLY A 236 5.86 -14.57 -9.31
N ARG A 237 6.18 -13.73 -8.33
CA ARG A 237 7.46 -13.77 -7.58
C ARG A 237 7.30 -13.58 -6.07
N PRO A 238 6.36 -14.28 -5.41
CA PRO A 238 6.06 -14.04 -4.00
C PRO A 238 7.29 -14.24 -3.09
N ALA A 239 8.15 -15.24 -3.37
CA ALA A 239 9.34 -15.51 -2.58
C ALA A 239 10.39 -14.38 -2.67
N GLU A 240 10.67 -13.88 -3.88
CA GLU A 240 11.65 -12.81 -4.10
C GLU A 240 11.18 -11.48 -3.50
N VAL A 241 9.89 -11.16 -3.64
CA VAL A 241 9.29 -9.96 -3.05
C VAL A 241 9.27 -10.05 -1.53
N THR A 242 8.91 -11.21 -0.96
CA THR A 242 8.96 -11.43 0.48
C THR A 242 10.38 -11.24 1.03
N ALA A 243 11.40 -11.78 0.35
CA ALA A 243 12.80 -11.60 0.73
C ALA A 243 13.22 -10.12 0.69
N ALA A 244 12.79 -9.37 -0.33
CA ALA A 244 13.07 -7.93 -0.43
C ALA A 244 12.39 -7.11 0.68
N ILE A 245 11.18 -7.48 1.08
CA ILE A 245 10.49 -6.86 2.21
C ILE A 245 11.23 -7.16 3.52
N ARG A 246 11.63 -8.42 3.76
CA ARG A 246 12.43 -8.80 4.94
C ARG A 246 13.73 -8.02 5.02
N GLU A 247 14.46 -7.92 3.91
CA GLU A 247 15.72 -7.18 3.83
C GLU A 247 15.51 -5.69 4.15
N SER A 248 14.47 -5.08 3.57
CA SER A 248 14.14 -3.67 3.82
C SER A 248 13.81 -3.42 5.28
N VAL A 249 12.94 -4.24 5.87
CA VAL A 249 12.57 -4.12 7.28
C VAL A 249 13.79 -4.32 8.19
N GLY A 250 14.67 -5.27 7.88
CA GLY A 250 15.93 -5.48 8.60
C GLY A 250 16.84 -4.25 8.53
N ALA A 251 17.00 -3.65 7.35
CA ALA A 251 17.80 -2.44 7.17
C ALA A 251 17.21 -1.24 7.94
N PHE A 252 15.89 -1.08 7.92
CA PHE A 252 15.19 0.00 8.64
C PHE A 252 15.37 -0.11 10.16
N ARG A 253 15.23 -1.33 10.71
CA ARG A 253 15.47 -1.57 12.14
C ARG A 253 16.90 -1.24 12.55
N SER A 254 17.87 -1.64 11.74
CA SER A 254 19.29 -1.36 12.01
C SER A 254 19.60 0.14 11.96
N ALA A 255 18.95 0.89 11.09
CA ALA A 255 19.11 2.35 10.99
C ALA A 255 18.43 3.11 12.16
N ALA A 256 17.34 2.56 12.70
CA ALA A 256 16.64 3.14 13.85
C ALA A 256 17.28 2.80 15.21
N ALA A 257 18.12 1.76 15.27
CA ALA A 257 18.82 1.40 16.49
C ALA A 257 19.77 2.54 16.92
N PRO A 258 19.77 2.95 18.20
CA PRO A 258 20.70 3.96 18.69
C PRO A 258 22.13 3.47 18.44
N THR A 259 22.98 4.31 17.85
CA THR A 259 24.42 4.07 17.79
C THR A 259 24.93 4.00 19.22
N SER A 260 25.24 2.79 19.71
CA SER A 260 25.89 2.63 21.02
C SER A 260 27.17 3.47 21.06
N PRO A 261 27.42 4.23 22.14
CA PRO A 261 28.65 4.99 22.31
C PRO A 261 29.89 4.10 22.44
#